data_AF-A0A8D3X1Z7-F1
#
_entry.id   AF-A0A8D3X1Z7-F1
#
_cell.length_a   1.000
_cell.length_b   1.000
_cell.length_c   1.000
_cell.angle_alpha   90.00
_cell.angle_beta   90.00
_cell.angle_gamma   90.00
#
_symmetry.space_group_name_H-M   'P 1'
#
loop_
_entity.id
_entity.type
_entity.pdbx_description
1 polymer ?
#
loop_
_entity_poly.entity_id
_entity_poly.type
_entity_poly.pdbx_seq_one_letter_code
_entity_poly.pdbx_strand_id
1 'polypeptide(L)' 'MLFVFVISRRKGNNKRPSEFIVEYEIDGRYEGINILN' A
#
# COMPACT_ATOMS: atom_id res chain seq x y z
N MET A 1 0.52 10.67 -16.03
CA MET A 1 1.67 9.81 -15.68
C MET A 1 1.26 9.03 -14.46
N LEU A 2 1.41 7.70 -14.43
CA LEU A 2 0.97 6.86 -13.32
C LEU A 2 2.14 6.60 -12.37
N PHE A 3 1.96 6.90 -11.09
CA PHE A 3 2.89 6.50 -10.03
C PHE A 3 2.22 5.49 -9.11
N VAL A 4 2.95 4.44 -8.73
CA VAL A 4 2.46 3.40 -7.83
C VAL A 4 3.45 3.23 -6.67
N PHE A 5 2.94 3.37 -5.46
CA PHE A 5 3.68 3.20 -4.21
C PHE A 5 3.08 2.04 -3.43
N VAL A 6 3.94 1.13 -2.96
CA VAL A 6 3.52 0.00 -2.14
C VAL A 6 4.12 0.16 -0.76
N ILE A 7 3.24 0.30 0.24
CA ILE A 7 3.60 0.42 1.64
C ILE A 7 3.19 -0.88 2.34
N SER A 8 4.16 -1.61 2.89
CA SER A 8 3.90 -2.83 3.64
C SER A 8 4.06 -2.58 5.14
N ARG A 9 3.00 -2.80 5.91
CA ARG A 9 3.05 -2.70 7.37
C ARG A 9 3.16 -4.08 8.01
N ARG A 10 4.07 -4.21 8.98
CA ARG A 10 4.23 -5.44 9.77
C ARG A 10 3.64 -5.22 11.15
N LYS A 11 2.71 -6.10 11.55
CA LYS A 11 2.21 -6.15 12.92
C LYS A 11 3.11 -7.07 13.76
N GLY A 12 3.86 -6.48 14.69
CA GLY A 12 4.72 -7.21 15.63
C GLY A 12 5.91 -7.94 14.96
N ASN A 13 6.33 -9.06 15.55
CA ASN A 13 7.49 -9.85 15.10
C ASN A 13 7.19 -10.79 13.91
N ASN A 14 6.14 -10.49 13.14
CA ASN A 14 5.66 -11.39 12.08
C ASN A 14 6.53 -11.24 10.81
N LYS A 15 7.02 -12.36 10.26
CA LYS A 15 7.85 -12.38 9.04
C LYS A 15 7.09 -11.95 7.78
N ARG A 16 5.75 -12.02 7.79
CA ARG A 16 4.89 -11.58 6.68
C ARG A 16 4.18 -10.27 7.02
N PRO A 17 4.08 -9.31 6.07
CA PRO A 17 3.29 -8.11 6.24
C PRO A 17 1.84 -8.47 6.56
N SER A 18 1.27 -7.79 7.55
CA SER A 18 -0.13 -7.97 7.95
C SER A 18 -1.08 -7.12 7.10
N GLU A 19 -0.54 -6.12 6.41
CA GLU A 19 -1.29 -5.11 5.68
C GLU A 19 -0.41 -4.59 4.54
N PHE A 20 -0.99 -4.52 3.34
CA PHE A 20 -0.38 -3.89 2.18
C PHE A 20 -1.26 -2.73 1.75
N ILE A 21 -0.72 -1.51 1.83
CA ILE A 21 -1.39 -0.31 1.33
C ILE A 21 -0.77 -0.01 -0.03
N VAL A 22 -1.60 -0.03 -1.07
CA VAL A 22 -1.21 0.36 -2.43
C VAL A 22 -1.75 1.76 -2.65
N GLU A 23 -0.86 2.73 -2.78
CA GLU A 23 -1.20 4.11 -3.12
C GLU A 23 -0.82 4.35 -4.58
N TYR A 24 -1.71 4.95 -5.35
CA TYR A 24 -1.43 5.28 -6.74
C TYR A 24 -1.94 6.68 -7.08
N GLU A 25 -1.23 7.34 -7.99
CA GLU A 25 -1.57 8.66 -8.48
C GLU A 25 -2.01 8.57 -9.95
N ILE A 26 -3.23 8.99 -10.23
CA ILE A 26 -3.75 9.16 -11.60
C ILE A 26 -4.11 10.62 -11.78
N ASP A 27 -3.40 11.28 -12.71
CA ASP A 27 -3.65 12.67 -13.11
C ASP A 27 -3.76 13.64 -11.92
N GLY A 28 -2.83 13.52 -10.96
CA GLY A 28 -2.78 14.36 -9.75
C GLY A 28 -3.75 13.95 -8.64
N ARG A 29 -4.51 12.86 -8.79
CA ARG A 29 -5.39 12.30 -7.76
C ARG A 29 -4.74 11.10 -7.10
N TYR A 30 -4.64 11.15 -5.77
CA TYR A 30 -4.12 10.06 -4.95
C TYR A 30 -5.27 9.17 -4.48
N GLU A 31 -5.19 7.88 -4.80
CA GLU A 31 -6.11 6.84 -4.35
C GLU A 31 -5.32 5.77 -3.60
N GLY A 32 -5.89 5.24 -2.52
CA GLY A 32 -5.24 4.24 -1.66
C GLY A 32 -6.14 3.01 -1.47
N ILE A 33 -5.61 1.82 -1.76
CA ILE A 33 -6.29 0.54 -1.52
C ILE A 33 -5.56 -0.20 -0.41
N ASN A 34 -6.30 -0.61 0.61
CA ASN A 34 -5.78 -1.43 1.69
C ASN A 34 -6.09 -2.90 1.43
N ILE A 35 -5.04 -3.68 1.19
CA ILE A 35 -5.09 -5.12 1.03
C ILE A 35 -4.66 -5.74 2.36
N LEU A 36 -5.66 -6.13 3.14
CA LEU A 36 -5.47 -6.91 4.35
C LEU A 36 -5.18 -8.38 3.96
N ASN A 37 -4.14 -8.97 4.56
CA ASN A 37 -3.83 -10.39 4.38
C ASN A 37 -4.60 -11.27 5.38
#